data_AF-H2XLU2-F1
#
_entry.id   AF-H2XLU2-F1
#
_cell.length_a   1.000
_cell.length_b   1.000
_cell.length_c   1.000
_cell.angle_alpha   90.00
_cell.angle_beta   90.00
_cell.angle_gamma   90.00
#
_symmetry.space_group_name_H-M   'P 1'
#
loop_
_entity.id
_entity.type
_entity.pdbx_description
1 polymer ?
#
loop_
_entity_poly.entity_id
_entity_poly.type
_entity_poly.pdbx_seq_one_letter_code
_entity_poly.pdbx_strand_id
1 'polypeptide(L)'
;MFKWVSWIKYLSISHYSFTGAAINEFSGLNFQAKCFPPNSTCPSVLGETIIQGRLSLNTSETIEWQLWQNVLALVCIFMGMLVLTYVQLTRTKLYT
;
A
#
# COMPACT_ATOMS: atom_id res chain seq x y z
N MET A 1 -14.47 12.20 8.17
CA MET A 1 -13.63 11.58 9.22
C MET A 1 -12.85 12.67 9.94
N PHE A 2 -12.75 12.62 11.28
CA PHE A 2 -12.11 13.68 12.07
C PHE A 2 -10.62 13.82 11.70
N LYS A 3 -10.23 15.00 11.18
CA LYS A 3 -8.84 15.29 10.73
C LYS A 3 -7.80 14.95 11.79
N TRP A 4 -8.14 15.14 13.06
CA TRP A 4 -7.28 14.86 14.20
C TRP A 4 -6.92 13.38 14.37
N VAL A 5 -7.70 12.42 13.88
CA VAL A 5 -7.36 10.97 13.97
C VAL A 5 -6.65 10.50 12.71
N SER A 6 -6.67 11.29 11.64
CA SER A 6 -6.16 10.86 10.32
C SER A 6 -4.68 10.53 10.35
N TRP A 7 -3.89 11.07 11.28
CA TRP A 7 -2.46 10.78 11.38
C TRP A 7 -2.16 9.33 11.81
N ILE A 8 -3.09 8.63 12.46
CA ILE A 8 -2.90 7.21 12.85
C ILE A 8 -2.69 6.32 11.61
N LYS A 9 -3.21 6.73 10.44
CA LYS A 9 -2.98 6.00 9.18
C LYS A 9 -1.48 5.83 8.88
N TYR A 10 -0.65 6.78 9.31
CA TYR A 10 0.80 6.74 9.11
C TYR A 10 1.54 5.76 10.05
N LEU A 11 0.86 5.23 11.08
CA LEU A 11 1.40 4.17 11.93
C LEU A 11 0.89 2.78 11.53
N SER A 12 -0.06 2.70 10.59
CA SER A 12 -0.71 1.43 10.23
C SER A 12 0.10 0.65 9.20
N ILE A 13 0.68 -0.47 9.62
CA ILE A 13 1.38 -1.44 8.74
C ILE A 13 0.47 -1.90 7.59
N SER A 14 -0.80 -2.21 7.91
CA SER A 14 -1.77 -2.69 6.91
C SER A 14 -2.07 -1.66 5.83
N HIS A 15 -2.02 -0.36 6.15
CA HIS A 15 -2.23 0.69 5.15
C HIS A 15 -1.11 0.70 4.09
N TYR A 16 0.16 0.70 4.53
CA TYR A 16 1.30 0.69 3.62
C TYR A 16 1.41 -0.64 2.85
N SER A 17 1.14 -1.76 3.52
CA SER A 17 1.13 -3.09 2.90
C SER A 17 0.05 -3.21 1.81
N PHE A 18 -1.20 -2.81 2.12
CA PHE A 18 -2.29 -2.83 1.15
C PHE A 18 -2.02 -1.91 -0.05
N THR A 19 -1.53 -0.70 0.19
CA THR A 19 -1.21 0.27 -0.86
C THR A 19 -0.09 -0.25 -1.77
N GLY A 20 0.99 -0.77 -1.18
CA GLY A 20 2.10 -1.35 -1.94
C GLY A 20 1.68 -2.58 -2.76
N ALA A 21 0.90 -3.49 -2.16
CA ALA A 21 0.37 -4.66 -2.84
C ALA A 21 -0.57 -4.29 -3.99
N ALA A 22 -1.48 -3.33 -3.78
CA ALA A 22 -2.38 -2.87 -4.83
C ALA A 22 -1.60 -2.29 -6.02
N ILE A 23 -0.57 -1.48 -5.77
CA ILE A 23 0.27 -0.95 -6.85
C ILE A 23 1.00 -2.08 -7.58
N ASN A 24 1.60 -3.02 -6.84
CA ASN A 24 2.36 -4.14 -7.42
C ASN A 24 1.47 -5.06 -8.28
N GLU A 25 0.28 -5.38 -7.81
CA GLU A 25 -0.62 -6.33 -8.50
C GLU A 25 -1.34 -5.69 -9.68
N PHE A 26 -1.77 -4.43 -9.58
CA PHE A 26 -2.61 -3.81 -10.61
C PHE A 26 -1.82 -3.04 -11.68
N SER A 27 -0.52 -2.76 -11.48
CA SER A 27 0.30 -2.06 -12.47
C SER A 27 0.50 -2.89 -13.74
N GLY A 28 0.21 -2.32 -14.92
CA GLY A 28 0.39 -2.99 -16.21
C GLY A 28 -0.68 -4.04 -16.56
N LEU A 29 -1.71 -4.21 -15.72
CA LEU A 29 -2.83 -5.12 -16.02
C LEU A 29 -3.90 -4.42 -16.85
N ASN A 30 -4.47 -5.15 -17.81
CA ASN A 30 -5.66 -4.74 -18.55
C ASN A 30 -6.79 -5.75 -18.32
N PHE A 31 -7.82 -5.33 -17.59
CA PHE A 31 -9.00 -6.14 -17.32
C PHE A 31 -10.01 -5.98 -18.45
N GLN A 32 -10.08 -6.99 -19.31
CA GLN A 32 -11.07 -7.03 -20.39
C GLN A 32 -12.30 -7.83 -19.94
N ALA A 33 -13.49 -7.22 -20.07
CA ALA A 33 -14.74 -7.95 -19.88
C ALA A 33 -14.95 -8.95 -21.01
N LYS A 34 -15.36 -10.17 -20.69
CA LYS A 34 -15.83 -11.14 -21.70
C LYS A 34 -17.27 -10.81 -22.06
N CYS A 35 -17.50 -10.22 -23.23
CA CYS A 35 -18.86 -10.02 -23.74
C CYS A 35 -19.30 -11.17 -24.64
N PHE A 36 -20.60 -11.42 -24.65
CA PHE A 36 -21.25 -12.29 -25.62
C PHE A 36 -22.40 -11.49 -26.26
N PRO A 37 -22.42 -11.28 -27.59
CA PRO A 37 -21.54 -11.83 -28.64
C PRO A 37 -20.16 -11.14 -28.76
N PRO A 38 -19.13 -11.81 -29.31
CA PRO A 38 -17.73 -11.32 -29.36
C PRO A 38 -17.47 -10.09 -30.26
N ASN A 39 -18.48 -9.59 -30.98
CA ASN A 39 -18.36 -8.44 -31.90
C ASN A 39 -18.74 -7.08 -31.29
N SER A 40 -19.13 -7.02 -30.01
CA SER A 40 -19.35 -5.75 -29.31
C SER A 40 -18.04 -5.21 -28.73
N THR A 41 -17.80 -3.89 -28.82
CA THR A 41 -16.72 -3.22 -28.07
C THR A 41 -16.88 -3.49 -26.58
N CYS A 42 -16.09 -4.41 -26.05
CA CYS A 42 -16.11 -4.74 -24.64
C CYS A 42 -15.47 -3.64 -23.81
N PRO A 43 -16.04 -3.31 -22.64
CA PRO A 43 -15.37 -2.43 -21.71
C PRO A 43 -14.06 -3.08 -21.26
N SER A 44 -12.98 -2.32 -21.37
CA SER A 44 -11.68 -2.67 -20.81
C SER A 44 -11.33 -1.65 -19.73
N VAL A 45 -10.78 -2.14 -18.62
CA VAL A 45 -10.38 -1.32 -17.49
C VAL A 45 -8.89 -1.55 -17.26
N LEU A 46 -8.13 -0.47 -17.40
CA LEU A 46 -6.70 -0.44 -17.07
C LEU A 46 -6.52 -0.51 -15.56
N GLY A 47 -5.60 -1.34 -15.08
CA GLY A 47 -5.31 -1.48 -13.65
C GLY A 47 -4.85 -0.17 -13.02
N GLU A 48 -4.22 0.71 -13.81
CA GLU A 48 -3.88 2.08 -13.43
C GLU A 48 -5.12 2.87 -13.03
N THR A 49 -6.25 2.73 -13.74
CA THR A 49 -7.49 3.46 -13.39
C THR A 49 -8.08 2.98 -12.06
N ILE A 50 -7.88 1.70 -11.71
CA ILE A 50 -8.27 1.14 -10.41
C ILE A 50 -7.39 1.72 -9.31
N ILE A 51 -6.07 1.76 -9.53
CA ILE A 51 -5.10 2.37 -8.62
C ILE A 51 -5.43 3.85 -8.40
N GLN A 52 -5.64 4.62 -9.47
CA GLN A 52 -5.97 6.04 -9.42
C GLN A 52 -7.29 6.29 -8.66
N GLY A 53 -8.32 5.49 -8.90
CA GLY A 53 -9.61 5.61 -8.22
C GLY A 53 -9.58 5.22 -6.73
N ARG A 54 -8.73 4.26 -6.34
CA ARG A 54 -8.63 3.78 -4.96
C ARG A 54 -7.63 4.55 -4.11
N LEU A 55 -6.53 5.01 -4.71
CA LEU A 55 -5.40 5.63 -4.03
C LEU A 55 -5.26 7.13 -4.34
N SER A 56 -6.12 7.69 -5.20
CA SER A 56 -6.11 9.10 -5.61
C SER A 56 -4.76 9.54 -6.19
N LEU A 57 -4.16 8.68 -6.99
CA LEU A 57 -2.91 8.93 -7.71
C LEU A 57 -3.20 9.44 -9.10
N ASN A 58 -2.35 10.31 -9.63
CA ASN A 58 -2.66 11.07 -10.85
C ASN A 58 -1.77 10.69 -12.04
N THR A 59 -0.60 10.06 -11.82
CA THR A 59 0.36 9.78 -12.91
C THR A 59 1.11 8.46 -12.72
N SER A 60 1.56 7.85 -13.82
CA SER A 60 2.32 6.60 -13.82
C SER A 60 3.66 6.70 -13.08
N GLU A 61 4.39 7.81 -13.27
CA GLU A 61 5.65 8.07 -12.56
C GLU A 61 5.45 8.16 -11.04
N THR A 62 4.33 8.74 -10.60
CA THR A 62 4.00 8.79 -9.16
C THR A 62 3.67 7.43 -8.57
N ILE A 63 3.18 6.48 -9.38
CA ILE A 63 2.82 5.13 -8.93
C ILE A 63 4.09 4.32 -8.61
N GLU A 64 5.10 4.35 -9.47
CA GLU A 64 6.36 3.62 -9.26
C GLU A 64 7.11 4.11 -8.02
N TRP A 65 7.23 5.43 -7.85
CA TRP A 65 7.89 5.99 -6.68
C TRP A 65 7.11 5.69 -5.39
N GLN A 66 5.77 5.73 -5.44
CA GLN A 66 4.97 5.41 -4.27
C GLN A 66 5.11 3.97 -3.80
N LEU A 67 5.33 3.01 -4.70
CA LEU A 67 5.62 1.64 -4.30
C LEU A 67 6.81 1.61 -3.32
N TRP A 68 7.91 2.25 -3.70
CA TRP A 68 9.12 2.33 -2.88
C TRP A 68 8.92 3.13 -1.60
N GLN A 69 8.13 4.20 -1.62
CA GLN A 69 7.79 4.94 -0.40
C GLN A 69 7.05 4.07 0.63
N ASN A 70 6.11 3.22 0.19
CA ASN A 70 5.40 2.30 1.08
C ASN A 70 6.35 1.25 1.67
N VAL A 71 7.26 0.69 0.87
CA VAL A 71 8.27 -0.26 1.35
C VAL A 71 9.21 0.39 2.36
N LEU A 72 9.72 1.58 2.08
CA LEU A 72 10.59 2.33 2.99
C LEU A 72 9.88 2.62 4.31
N ALA A 73 8.59 3.01 4.28
CA ALA A 73 7.80 3.26 5.47
C ALA A 73 7.67 2.00 6.34
N LEU A 74 7.43 0.83 5.74
CA LEU A 74 7.38 -0.45 6.45
C LEU A 74 8.72 -0.80 7.11
N VAL A 75 9.83 -0.60 6.40
CA VAL A 75 11.19 -0.79 6.95
C VAL A 75 11.43 0.13 8.15
N CYS A 76 11.03 1.39 8.07
CA CYS A 76 11.14 2.34 9.18
C CYS A 76 10.31 1.91 10.40
N ILE A 77 9.06 1.46 10.20
CA ILE A 77 8.20 0.96 11.29
C ILE A 77 8.84 -0.29 11.91
N PHE A 78 9.33 -1.22 11.09
CA PHE A 78 10.00 -2.44 11.55
C PHE A 78 11.24 -2.14 12.40
N MET A 79 12.13 -1.25 11.92
CA MET A 79 13.29 -0.81 12.68
C MET A 79 12.90 -0.13 14.00
N GLY A 80 11.84 0.70 13.98
CA GLY A 80 11.28 1.30 15.20
C GLY A 80 10.83 0.25 16.22
N MET A 81 10.10 -0.77 15.77
CA MET A 81 9.67 -1.88 16.63
C MET A 81 10.87 -2.66 17.19
N LEU A 82 11.90 -2.93 16.37
CA LEU A 82 13.10 -3.60 16.84
C LEU A 82 13.85 -2.79 17.91
N VAL A 83 13.97 -1.48 17.75
CA VAL A 83 14.58 -0.60 18.76
C VAL A 83 13.76 -0.64 20.05
N LEU A 84 12.44 -0.56 19.97
CA LEU A 84 11.57 -0.68 21.13
C LEU A 84 11.75 -2.04 21.82
N THR A 85 11.75 -3.13 21.07
CA THR A 85 11.99 -4.48 21.59
C THR A 85 13.36 -4.58 22.25
N TYR A 86 14.42 -4.03 21.64
CA TYR A 86 15.77 -4.02 22.21
C TYR A 86 15.83 -3.28 23.55
N VAL A 87 15.21 -2.10 23.62
CA VAL A 87 15.13 -1.32 24.87
C VAL A 87 14.36 -2.09 25.93
N GLN A 88 13.21 -2.67 25.59
CA GLN A 88 12.41 -3.46 26.54
C GLN A 88 13.20 -4.66 27.05
N LEU A 89 13.86 -5.41 26.17
CA LEU A 89 14.67 -6.59 26.53
C LEU A 89 15.83 -6.22 27.48
N THR A 90 16.48 -5.09 27.23
CA THR A 90 17.56 -4.58 28.09
C THR A 90 17.05 -4.12 29.46
N ARG A 91 15.80 -3.65 29.54
CA ARG A 91 15.18 -3.15 30.78
C ARG A 91 14.54 -4.26 31.62
N THR A 92 14.10 -5.35 31.00
CA THR A 92 13.69 -6.56 31.72
C THR A 92 14.91 -7.15 32.42
N LYS A 93 14.96 -7.00 33.75
CA LYS A 93 15.90 -7.77 34.57
C LYS A 93 15.47 -9.24 34.52
N LEU A 94 16.41 -10.15 34.28
CA LEU A 94 16.20 -11.54 34.65
C LEU A 94 16.03 -11.56 36.18
N TYR A 95 14.80 -11.74 36.65
CA TYR A 95 14.57 -12.07 38.05
C TYR A 95 15.10 -13.51 38.24
N THR A 96 16.27 -13.61 38.87
CA THR A 96 16.84 -14.87 39.38
C THR A 96 16.69 -14.87 40.89
#